data_AF-A0A6I8MH00-F1
#
_entry.id   AF-A0A6I8MH00-F1
#
_cell.length_a   1.000
_cell.length_b   1.000
_cell.length_c   1.000
_cell.angle_alpha   90.00
_cell.angle_beta   90.00
_cell.angle_gamma   90.00
#
_symmetry.space_group_name_H-M   'P 1'
#
loop_
_entity.id
_entity.type
_entity.pdbx_description
1 polymer ?
#
loop_
_entity_poly.entity_id
_entity_poly.type
_entity_poly.pdbx_seq_one_letter_code
_entity_poly.pdbx_strand_id
1 'polypeptide(L)' 'MVKPSSITMDCTSHDATIQEIKWSKWTQQAAYGTGRIKEKGSAPRTVSIVLSRPVQGVGGTVFIDVSVDGEALSL' A
#
# COMPACT_ATOMS: atom_id res chain seq x y z
N MET A 1 -1.75 -0.39 17.00
CA MET A 1 -1.32 -0.10 15.62
C MET A 1 -2.42 -0.52 14.67
N VAL A 2 -2.99 0.44 13.93
CA VAL A 2 -3.97 0.16 12.89
C VAL A 2 -3.21 -0.11 11.60
N LYS A 3 -3.41 -1.29 11.00
CA LYS A 3 -2.81 -1.65 9.71
C LYS A 3 -3.86 -1.40 8.62
N PRO A 4 -3.53 -0.71 7.52
CA PRO A 4 -4.49 -0.47 6.45
C PRO A 4 -4.85 -1.79 5.76
N SER A 5 -6.12 -1.98 5.47
CA SER A 5 -6.65 -3.12 4.72
C SER A 5 -6.85 -2.82 3.23
N SER A 6 -6.73 -1.55 2.84
CA SER A 6 -6.80 -1.07 1.46
C SER A 6 -5.90 0.14 1.24
N ILE A 7 -5.43 0.31 0.00
CA ILE A 7 -4.64 1.46 -0.46
C ILE A 7 -5.23 1.92 -1.80
N THR A 8 -5.61 3.18 -1.90
CA THR A 8 -6.03 3.81 -3.17
C THR A 8 -4.80 4.40 -3.84
N MET A 9 -4.51 4.01 -5.08
CA MET A 9 -3.28 4.42 -5.78
C MET A 9 -3.47 5.68 -6.62
N ASP A 10 -4.71 6.01 -6.99
CA ASP A 10 -5.04 7.21 -7.75
C ASP A 10 -6.10 8.02 -6.99
N CYS A 11 -5.71 9.17 -6.45
CA CYS A 11 -6.61 10.08 -5.73
C CYS A 11 -7.54 10.88 -6.66
N THR A 12 -7.26 10.89 -7.96
CA THR A 12 -7.99 11.64 -8.99
C THR A 12 -9.07 10.81 -9.67
N SER A 13 -8.80 9.54 -9.97
CA SER A 13 -9.75 8.65 -10.66
C SER A 13 -10.33 7.55 -9.78
N HIS A 14 -9.69 7.22 -8.65
CA HIS A 14 -9.96 6.01 -7.86
C HIS A 14 -9.97 4.71 -8.68
N ASP A 15 -9.48 4.72 -9.92
CA ASP A 15 -9.66 3.60 -10.85
C ASP A 15 -8.83 2.39 -10.45
N ALA A 16 -7.79 2.57 -9.62
CA ALA A 16 -6.94 1.49 -9.14
C ALA A 16 -6.84 1.49 -7.60
N THR A 17 -7.43 0.47 -6.99
CA THR A 17 -7.39 0.25 -5.53
C THR A 17 -6.79 -1.11 -5.22
N ILE A 18 -5.88 -1.16 -4.25
CA ILE A 18 -5.38 -2.40 -3.66
C ILE A 18 -6.28 -2.77 -2.49
N GLN A 19 -6.88 -3.95 -2.55
CA GLN A 19 -7.77 -4.49 -1.52
C GLN A 19 -7.22 -5.80 -0.95
N GLU A 20 -7.87 -6.30 0.10
CA GLU A 20 -7.54 -7.59 0.73
C GLU A 20 -6.07 -7.68 1.18
N ILE A 21 -5.53 -6.56 1.68
CA ILE A 21 -4.12 -6.49 2.03
C ILE A 21 -3.81 -7.39 3.24
N LYS A 22 -2.85 -8.30 3.06
CA LYS A 22 -2.30 -9.16 4.10
C LYS A 22 -0.85 -8.78 4.38
N TRP A 23 -0.61 -8.21 5.56
CA TRP A 23 0.73 -7.85 6.02
C TRP A 23 1.46 -9.07 6.57
N SER A 24 2.55 -9.47 5.91
CA SER A 24 3.41 -10.57 6.35
C SER A 24 4.41 -10.12 7.41
N LYS A 25 4.90 -8.88 7.33
CA LYS A 25 5.85 -8.31 8.28
C LYS A 25 5.58 -6.83 8.49
N TRP A 26 5.65 -6.39 9.74
CA TRP A 26 5.50 -4.97 10.08
C TRP A 26 6.57 -4.59 11.09
N THR A 27 7.47 -3.69 10.71
CA THR A 27 8.52 -3.15 11.58
C THR A 27 8.40 -1.64 11.70
N GLN A 28 9.26 -1.03 12.51
CA GLN A 28 9.35 0.42 12.60
C GLN A 28 9.89 1.06 11.30
N GLN A 29 10.63 0.30 10.49
CA GLN A 29 11.30 0.80 9.28
C GLN A 29 10.53 0.51 8.00
N ALA A 30 9.77 -0.58 7.97
CA ALA A 30 9.02 -0.98 6.79
C ALA A 30 7.87 -1.94 7.13
N ALA A 31 6.85 -1.96 6.27
CA ALA A 31 5.82 -3.00 6.29
C ALA A 31 5.76 -3.71 4.94
N TYR A 32 5.66 -5.03 4.99
CA TYR A 32 5.63 -5.91 3.83
C TYR A 32 4.31 -6.65 3.83
N GLY A 33 3.64 -6.66 2.68
CA GLY A 33 2.37 -7.33 2.53
C GLY A 33 2.11 -7.74 1.10
N THR A 34 0.98 -8.39 0.89
CA THR A 34 0.43 -8.68 -0.43
C THR A 34 -1.01 -8.19 -0.49
N GLY A 35 -1.49 -7.79 -1.66
CA GLY A 35 -2.87 -7.36 -1.86
C GLY A 35 -3.36 -7.73 -3.25
N ARG A 36 -4.62 -7.43 -3.53
CA ARG A 36 -5.23 -7.59 -4.85
C ARG A 36 -5.54 -6.23 -5.45
N ILE A 37 -4.97 -5.94 -6.62
CA ILE A 37 -5.36 -4.76 -7.39
C ILE A 37 -6.71 -5.03 -8.04
N LYS A 38 -7.62 -4.09 -7.85
CA LYS A 38 -8.87 -3.98 -8.59
C LYS A 38 -8.80 -2.69 -9.41
N GLU A 39 -8.62 -2.88 -10.71
CA GLU A 39 -8.58 -1.79 -11.69
C GLU A 39 -9.69 -1.98 -12.71
N LYS A 40 -10.32 -0.88 -13.13
CA LYS A 40 -11.43 -0.92 -14.09
C LYS A 40 -10.93 -1.38 -15.47
N GLY A 41 -11.44 -2.52 -15.94
CA GLY A 41 -11.10 -3.09 -17.24
C GLY A 41 -9.94 -4.09 -17.22
N SER A 42 -9.29 -4.29 -16.07
CA SER A 42 -8.21 -5.26 -15.88
C SER A 42 -8.67 -6.45 -15.03
N ALA A 43 -8.12 -7.64 -15.28
CA ALA A 43 -8.35 -8.78 -14.41
C ALA A 43 -7.70 -8.53 -13.03
N PRO A 44 -8.34 -8.90 -11.91
CA PRO A 44 -7.75 -8.73 -10.59
C PRO A 44 -6.44 -9.52 -10.47
N ARG A 45 -5.37 -8.84 -10.07
CA ARG A 45 -4.03 -9.44 -9.91
C ARG A 45 -3.51 -9.28 -8.50
N THR A 46 -2.76 -10.28 -8.04
CA THR A 46 -2.07 -10.23 -6.75
C THR A 46 -0.78 -9.44 -6.90
N VAL A 47 -0.52 -8.56 -5.94
CA VAL A 47 0.68 -7.71 -5.92
C VAL A 47 1.37 -7.76 -4.57
N SER A 48 2.69 -7.53 -4.59
CA SER A 48 3.50 -7.34 -3.40
C SER A 48 3.52 -5.86 -3.03
N ILE A 49 3.41 -5.55 -1.74
CA ILE A 49 3.33 -4.19 -1.22
C ILE A 49 4.45 -4.00 -0.21
N VAL A 50 5.20 -2.90 -0.37
CA VAL A 50 6.21 -2.46 0.59
C VAL A 50 5.91 -1.02 0.98
N LEU A 51 5.64 -0.79 2.27
CA LEU A 51 5.59 0.53 2.85
C LEU A 51 6.96 0.86 3.44
N SER A 52 7.52 2.01 3.09
CA SER A 52 8.84 2.42 3.55
C SER A 52 8.90 3.92 3.84
N ARG A 53 10.09 4.43 4.22
CA ARG A 53 10.31 5.80 4.71
C ARG A 53 9.31 6.20 5.80
N PRO A 54 9.39 5.61 7.00
CA PRO A 54 8.56 6.03 8.12
C PRO A 54 8.90 7.49 8.51
N VAL A 55 7.88 8.32 8.59
CA VAL A 55 7.94 9.65 9.21
C VAL A 55 7.13 9.64 10.49
N GLN A 56 7.64 10.31 11.52
CA GLN A 56 6.89 10.53 12.75
C GLN A 56 5.92 11.68 12.53
N GLY A 57 4.63 11.37 12.48
CA GLY A 57 3.56 12.36 12.49
C GLY A 57 2.97 12.55 13.89
N VAL A 58 2.09 13.53 14.02
CA VAL A 58 1.40 13.89 15.28
C VAL A 58 0.58 12.72 15.86
N GLY A 59 0.22 11.73 15.03
CA GLY A 59 -0.54 10.53 15.42
C GLY A 59 0.25 9.21 15.42
N GLY A 60 1.58 9.24 15.25
CA GLY A 60 2.44 8.05 15.19
C GLY A 60 3.20 7.89 13.87
N THR A 61 3.78 6.72 13.65
CA THR A 61 4.55 6.42 12.43
C THR A 61 3.64 6.30 11.22
N VAL A 62 3.88 7.13 10.21
CA VAL A 62 3.24 7.09 8.90
C VAL A 62 4.29 6.74 7.87
N PHE A 63 3.99 5.81 6.96
CA PHE A 63 4.86 5.52 5.82
C PHE A 63 4.43 6.40 4.65
N ILE A 64 5.39 7.13 4.08
CA ILE A 64 5.13 8.05 2.95
C ILE A 64 5.51 7.45 1.60
N ASP A 65 6.19 6.30 1.58
CA ASP A 65 6.45 5.56 0.36
C ASP A 65 5.65 4.27 0.32
N VAL A 66 5.08 4.03 -0.85
CA VAL A 66 4.41 2.78 -1.22
C VAL A 66 5.08 2.24 -2.48
N SER A 67 5.55 1.01 -2.43
CA SER A 67 6.01 0.28 -3.61
C SER A 67 5.11 -0.92 -3.87
N VAL A 68 4.72 -1.11 -5.12
CA VAL A 68 3.87 -2.21 -5.58
C VAL A 68 4.62 -3.00 -6.65
N ASP A 69 4.83 -4.30 -6.42
CA ASP A 69 5.67 -5.17 -7.26
C ASP A 69 7.07 -4.63 -7.56
N GLY A 70 7.60 -3.79 -6.66
CA GLY A 70 8.91 -3.14 -6.79
C GLY A 70 8.88 -1.77 -7.47
N GLU A 71 7.74 -1.35 -8.02
CA GLU A 71 7.57 0.00 -8.57
C GLU A 71 7.09 0.96 -7.49
N ALA A 72 7.79 2.08 -7.30
CA ALA A 72 7.36 3.11 -6.38
C ALA A 72 6.16 3.86 -6.95
N LEU A 73 5.07 3.92 -6.19
CA LEU A 73 3.95 4.80 -6.48
C LEU A 73 4.33 6.21 -6.05
N SER A 74 4.32 7.17 -6.98
CA SER A 74 4.25 8.58 -6.59
C SER A 74 2.84 8.87 -6.14
N LEU A 75 2.66 9.02 -4.83
CA LEU A 75 1.44 9.51 -4.19
C LEU A 75 1.27 11.02 -4.40
#